data_AF-A0A929F715-F1
#
_entry.id   AF-A0A929F715-F1
#
_cell.length_a   1.000
_cell.length_b   1.000
_cell.length_c   1.000
_cell.angle_alpha   90.00
_cell.angle_beta   90.00
_cell.angle_gamma   90.00
#
_symmetry.space_group_name_H-M   'P 1'
#
loop_
_entity.id
_entity.type
_entity.pdbx_description
1 polymer ?
#
loop_
_entity_poly.entity_id
_entity_poly.type
_entity_poly.pdbx_seq_one_letter_code
_entity_poly.pdbx_strand_id
1 'polypeptide(L)' 'MTIEIGTSGFSFDDWKGVIYPQHLKKEDWLRYYEKELGFNTLEVNFTYYTL' A
#
# COMPACT_ATOMS: atom_id res chain seq x y z
N MET A 1 -24.14 -4.97 -7.26
CA MET A 1 -22.75 -5.01 -7.76
C MET A 1 -21.94 -4.07 -6.91
N THR A 2 -20.81 -4.53 -6.38
CA THR A 2 -19.89 -3.70 -5.59
C THR A 2 -18.67 -3.40 -6.47
N ILE A 3 -18.27 -2.13 -6.55
CA ILE A 3 -17.06 -1.70 -7.24
C ILE A 3 -16.02 -1.45 -6.17
N GLU A 4 -14.86 -2.08 -6.30
CA GLU A 4 -13.72 -1.84 -5.42
C GLU A 4 -12.65 -1.05 -6.17
N ILE A 5 -12.08 -0.05 -5.49
CA ILE A 5 -11.06 0.85 -6.04
C ILE A 5 -9.80 0.68 -5.20
N GLY A 6 -8.65 0.61 -5.87
CA GLY A 6 -7.33 0.43 -5.27
C GLY A 6 -6.22 0.80 -6.22
N THR A 7 -4.97 0.61 -5.80
CA THR A 7 -3.75 0.91 -6.58
C THR A 7 -3.04 -0.36 -7.04
N SER A 8 -2.17 -0.22 -8.04
CA SER A 8 -1.25 -1.29 -8.44
C SER A 8 -0.01 -1.27 -7.54
N GLY A 9 -0.10 -1.98 -6.42
CA GLY A 9 0.90 -2.02 -5.36
C GLY A 9 0.64 -1.00 -4.25
N PHE A 10 1.28 -1.22 -3.11
CA PHE A 10 1.20 -0.34 -1.93
C PHE A 10 2.59 -0.03 -1.33
N SER A 11 3.64 -0.72 -1.79
CA SER A 11 4.97 -0.67 -1.17
C SER A 11 5.93 0.20 -1.97
N PHE A 12 5.78 1.51 -1.84
CA PHE A 12 6.59 2.51 -2.53
C PHE A 12 7.24 3.47 -1.54
N ASP A 13 8.57 3.59 -1.58
CA ASP A 13 9.31 4.52 -0.70
C ASP A 13 8.94 6.00 -0.97
N ASP A 14 8.63 6.34 -2.22
CA ASP A 14 8.18 7.69 -2.62
C ASP A 14 6.87 8.12 -1.95
N TRP A 15 6.08 7.18 -1.42
CA TRP A 15 4.85 7.51 -0.72
C TRP A 15 5.11 8.03 0.71
N LYS A 16 6.30 7.80 1.27
CA LYS A 16 6.66 8.36 2.59
C LYS A 16 6.75 9.88 2.54
N GLY A 17 6.03 10.52 3.46
CA GLY A 17 5.90 11.97 3.54
C GLY A 17 4.88 12.58 2.59
N VAL A 18 4.29 11.79 1.69
CA VAL A 18 3.24 12.24 0.77
C VAL A 18 1.90 11.63 1.15
N ILE A 19 1.86 10.29 1.21
CA ILE A 19 0.68 9.50 1.55
C ILE A 19 0.88 8.78 2.89
N TYR A 20 2.07 8.22 3.11
CA TYR A 20 2.45 7.59 4.38
C TYR A 20 3.13 8.59 5.32
N PRO A 21 2.86 8.55 6.63
CA PRO A 21 3.62 9.30 7.61
C PRO A 21 5.12 8.96 7.53
N GLN A 22 5.98 9.97 7.70
CA GLN A 22 7.45 9.81 7.62
C GLN A 22 7.99 8.72 8.57
N HIS A 23 7.39 8.60 9.75
CA HIS A 23 7.80 7.65 10.79
C HIS A 23 7.12 6.28 10.68
N LEU A 24 6.29 6.05 9.66
CA LEU A 24 5.61 4.77 9.48
C LEU A 24 6.62 3.69 9.02
N LYS A 25 6.65 2.57 9.74
CA LYS A 25 7.49 1.42 9.38
C LYS A 25 6.93 0.72 8.14
N LYS A 26 7.80 0.13 7.32
CA LYS A 26 7.40 -0.60 6.09
C LYS A 26 6.43 -1.75 6.37
N GLU A 27 6.63 -2.47 7.48
CA GLU A 27 5.75 -3.56 7.92
C GLU A 27 4.30 -3.13 8.17
N ASP A 28 4.09 -1.85 8.51
CA ASP A 28 2.77 -1.28 8.78
C ASP A 28 2.10 -0.67 7.53
N TRP A 29 2.79 -0.63 6.38
CA TRP A 29 2.27 0.05 5.19
C TRP A 29 0.98 -0.54 4.65
N LEU A 30 0.86 -1.88 4.59
CA LEU A 30 -0.38 -2.51 4.13
C LEU A 30 -1.55 -2.23 5.07
N ARG A 31 -1.28 -2.26 6.39
CA ARG A 31 -2.28 -1.94 7.40
C ARG A 31 -2.73 -0.49 7.31
N TYR A 32 -1.79 0.43 7.10
CA TYR A 32 -2.10 1.84 6.89
C TYR A 32 -2.90 2.05 5.59
N TYR A 33 -2.51 1.38 4.51
CA TYR A 33 -3.21 1.42 3.24
C TYR A 33 -4.68 0.96 3.36
N GLU A 34 -4.94 -0.11 4.12
CA GLU A 34 -6.31 -0.58 4.38
C GLU A 34 -7.07 0.35 5.34
N LYS A 35 -6.49 0.63 6.51
CA LYS A 35 -7.22 1.26 7.63
C LYS A 35 -7.29 2.77 7.54
N GLU A 36 -6.21 3.41 7.10
CA GLU A 36 -6.08 4.87 7.12
C GLU A 36 -6.39 5.48 5.75
N LEU A 37 -6.00 4.83 4.65
CA LEU A 37 -6.38 5.28 3.30
C LEU A 37 -7.75 4.75 2.85
N GLY A 38 -8.28 3.70 3.50
CA GLY A 38 -9.62 3.16 3.24
C GLY A 38 -9.73 2.33 1.96
N PHE A 39 -8.60 1.89 1.40
CA PHE A 39 -8.60 1.03 0.22
C PHE A 39 -8.78 -0.44 0.61
N ASN A 40 -9.85 -1.04 0.10
CA ASN A 40 -10.19 -2.44 0.39
C ASN A 40 -9.59 -3.43 -0.62
N THR A 41 -8.95 -2.92 -1.67
CA THR A 41 -8.36 -3.74 -2.73
C THR A 41 -7.07 -3.10 -3.26
N LEU A 42 -6.21 -3.91 -3.85
CA LEU A 42 -5.01 -3.49 -4.58
C LEU A 42 -4.53 -4.62 -5.49
N GLU A 43 -3.84 -4.28 -6.58
CA GLU A 43 -3.19 -5.25 -7.46
C GLU A 43 -1.76 -5.49 -6.98
N VAL A 44 -1.32 -6.76 -6.92
CA VAL A 44 0.03 -7.13 -6.51
C VAL A 44 0.75 -7.89 -7.61
N ASN A 45 1.95 -7.43 -7.95
CA ASN A 45 2.88 -8.13 -8.85
C ASN A 45 4.17 -8.45 -8.09
N PHE A 46 4.24 -9.64 -7.49
CA PHE A 46 5.48 -10.12 -6.88
C PHE A 46 6.36 -10.80 -7.93
N THR A 47 7.51 -10.21 -8.21
CA THR A 47 8.62 -10.81 -8.95
C THR A 47 9.64 -11.39 -7.99
N TYR A 48 10.36 -12.45 -8.36
CA TYR A 48 11.37 -13.13 -7.52
C TYR A 48 12.66 -12.31 -7.23
N TYR A 49 12.64 -10.98 -7.32
CA TYR A 49 13.80 -10.12 -7.06
C TYR A 49 14.07 -9.88 -5.56
N THR A 50 13.25 -10.48 -4.69
CA THR A 50 13.48 -10.54 -3.24
C THR A 50 13.47 -12.01 -2.80
N LEU A 51 14.59 -12.70 -3.02
CA LEU A 51 14.97 -13.99 -2.43
C LEU A 51 16.26 -13.79 -1.62
#